data_AF-A0A8K0DVT7-F1
#
_entry.id   AF-A0A8K0DVT7-F1
#
_cell.length_a   1.000
_cell.length_b   1.000
_cell.length_c   1.000
_cell.angle_alpha   90.00
_cell.angle_beta   90.00
_cell.angle_gamma   90.00
#
_symmetry.space_group_name_H-M   'P 1'
#
loop_
_entity.id
_entity.type
_entity.pdbx_description
1 polymer ?
#
loop_
_entity_poly.entity_id
_entity_poly.type
_entity_poly.pdbx_seq_one_letter_code
_entity_poly.pdbx_strand_id
1 'polypeptide(L)'
;MGEICMAYWGVRLSYGHPISYFWIRIQVLNKASMAKKSVPRPNKLAVYLYIPNIIGYIRVLMNIIAFAQCFSNKKLFSALYFVSFVCDGIDGWCARKFNQVSTFGAVLDMVTDRISTACLLVILSQVYRPGLIFLSLLALDISSHWLQMYSTFLVGKVSHKDVKDSSNWLFKLYYGNRMFMAYCCVACEVLYILLFLLAKTQTENLMDVLTSSVHESTLLCSLLSLSVFGWAVKQAVNVIQLKTAADACVLYDIDKKQKP
;
A
#
# COMPACT_ATOMS: atom_id res chain seq x y z
N MET A 1 -6.17 -3.43 22.25
CA MET A 1 -5.83 -2.10 21.68
C MET A 1 -4.67 -2.23 20.68
N GLY A 2 -4.76 -3.14 19.70
CA GLY A 2 -3.60 -3.46 18.85
C GLY A 2 -3.85 -4.31 17.61
N GLU A 3 -4.99 -4.17 16.92
CA GLU A 3 -5.26 -4.87 15.65
C GLU A 3 -5.47 -3.90 14.45
N ILE A 4 -4.77 -2.76 14.43
CA ILE A 4 -5.13 -1.64 13.53
C ILE A 4 -4.29 -1.52 12.24
N CYS A 5 -3.24 -2.31 11.98
CA CYS A 5 -2.40 -2.10 10.78
C CYS A 5 -2.02 -3.39 10.01
N MET A 6 -3.00 -4.21 9.61
CA MET A 6 -2.74 -5.49 8.93
C MET A 6 -3.47 -5.65 7.59
N ALA A 7 -3.53 -4.59 6.77
CA ALA A 7 -4.29 -4.63 5.51
C ALA A 7 -3.50 -4.50 4.20
N TYR A 8 -2.20 -4.18 4.19
CA TYR A 8 -1.44 -4.12 2.92
C TYR A 8 -0.41 -5.25 2.71
N TRP A 9 -0.15 -6.06 3.73
CA TRP A 9 0.43 -7.40 3.59
C TRP A 9 -0.31 -8.38 4.50
N GLY A 10 -1.46 -8.86 4.02
CA GLY A 10 -2.43 -9.65 4.75
C GLY A 10 -1.83 -10.70 5.70
N VAL A 11 -2.18 -10.54 6.98
CA VAL A 11 -2.69 -11.67 7.74
C VAL A 11 -4.15 -11.84 7.33
N ARG A 12 -4.45 -12.92 6.62
CA ARG A 12 -5.78 -13.51 6.66
C ARG A 12 -5.62 -14.99 6.94
N LEU A 13 -6.16 -15.40 8.09
CA LEU A 13 -6.45 -16.80 8.37
C LEU A 13 -7.29 -17.34 7.21
N SER A 14 -6.77 -18.40 6.60
CA SER A 14 -7.41 -19.13 5.51
C SER A 14 -8.74 -19.70 5.99
N TYR A 15 -9.84 -19.38 5.31
CA TYR A 15 -11.13 -20.05 5.50
C TYR A 15 -11.60 -20.63 4.16
N GLY A 16 -11.26 -21.90 3.97
CA GLY A 16 -11.92 -22.83 3.08
C GLY A 16 -12.06 -24.16 3.83
N HIS A 17 -13.30 -24.57 4.09
CA HIS A 17 -13.77 -25.79 4.75
C HIS A 17 -13.83 -25.88 6.29
N PRO A 18 -14.90 -26.52 6.84
CA PRO A 18 -15.36 -26.34 8.21
C PRO A 18 -15.04 -27.56 9.07
N ILE A 19 -13.88 -27.62 9.72
CA ILE A 19 -13.61 -28.62 10.79
C ILE A 19 -12.64 -28.13 11.89
N SER A 20 -11.94 -26.98 11.78
CA SER A 20 -10.82 -26.69 12.69
C SER A 20 -11.14 -25.95 14.01
N TYR A 21 -12.40 -25.60 14.30
CA TYR A 21 -12.74 -24.86 15.53
C TYR A 21 -12.47 -25.65 16.81
N PHE A 22 -12.39 -26.98 16.74
CA PHE A 22 -12.12 -27.81 17.92
C PHE A 22 -10.63 -27.82 18.33
N TRP A 23 -9.70 -27.70 17.37
CA TRP A 23 -8.26 -27.76 17.62
C TRP A 23 -7.64 -26.41 18.06
N ILE A 24 -8.23 -25.29 17.64
CA ILE A 24 -7.82 -23.95 18.10
C ILE A 24 -8.12 -23.77 19.59
N ARG A 25 -9.23 -24.37 20.08
CA ARG A 25 -9.59 -24.30 21.50
C ARG A 25 -8.62 -25.09 22.39
N ILE A 26 -8.04 -26.19 21.91
CA ILE A 26 -7.04 -26.97 22.67
C ILE A 26 -5.68 -26.26 22.76
N GLN A 27 -5.23 -25.56 21.70
CA GLN A 27 -3.99 -24.76 21.79
C GLN A 27 -4.14 -23.49 22.64
N VAL A 28 -5.31 -22.86 22.64
CA VAL A 28 -5.60 -21.69 23.50
C VAL A 28 -5.78 -22.11 24.96
N LEU A 29 -6.38 -23.28 25.24
CA LEU A 29 -6.53 -23.80 26.60
C LEU A 29 -5.22 -24.39 27.17
N ASN A 30 -4.35 -25.00 26.36
CA ASN A 30 -3.03 -25.48 26.83
C ASN A 30 -2.03 -24.35 27.13
N LYS A 31 -2.21 -23.15 26.53
CA LYS A 31 -1.41 -21.98 26.90
C LYS A 31 -1.83 -21.33 28.21
N ALA A 32 -3.02 -21.65 28.72
CA ALA A 32 -3.49 -21.13 30.01
C ALA A 32 -2.85 -21.81 31.22
N SER A 33 -2.21 -22.99 31.06
CA SER A 33 -1.52 -23.68 32.17
C SER A 33 0.00 -23.52 32.20
N MET A 34 0.62 -22.87 31.20
CA MET A 34 2.04 -22.56 31.26
C MET A 34 2.25 -21.23 31.98
N ALA A 35 2.73 -21.35 33.22
CA ALA A 35 3.23 -20.31 34.11
C ALA A 35 3.58 -18.98 33.43
N LYS A 36 3.00 -17.88 33.93
CA LYS A 36 3.41 -16.50 33.65
C LYS A 36 4.90 -16.31 34.00
N LYS A 37 5.80 -16.63 33.07
CA LYS A 37 7.13 -16.04 33.03
C LYS A 37 6.96 -14.60 32.56
N SER A 38 7.31 -13.64 33.42
CA SER A 38 7.37 -12.22 33.05
C SER A 38 8.45 -12.04 31.99
N VAL A 39 8.06 -12.08 30.72
CA VAL A 39 8.96 -11.72 29.62
C VAL A 39 9.36 -10.25 29.83
N PRO A 40 10.66 -9.92 29.94
CA PRO A 40 11.09 -8.54 30.10
C PRO A 40 10.59 -7.73 28.90
N ARG A 41 9.98 -6.57 29.17
CA ARG A 41 9.49 -5.69 28.10
C ARG A 41 10.70 -5.31 27.23
N PRO A 42 10.63 -5.51 25.90
CA PRO A 42 11.72 -5.10 25.03
C PRO A 42 11.96 -3.59 25.20
N ASN A 43 13.23 -3.20 25.21
CA ASN A 43 13.60 -1.79 25.30
C ASN A 43 13.00 -1.04 24.09
N LYS A 44 12.40 0.14 24.31
CA LYS A 44 11.77 0.94 23.24
C LYS A 44 12.75 1.19 22.09
N LEU A 45 14.01 1.47 22.42
CA LEU A 45 15.10 1.68 21.45
C LEU A 45 15.37 0.44 20.58
N ALA A 46 15.21 -0.76 21.13
CA ALA A 46 15.39 -1.99 20.35
C ALA A 46 14.32 -2.13 19.27
N VAL A 47 13.08 -1.72 19.55
CA VAL A 47 11.99 -1.73 18.56
C VAL A 47 12.25 -0.72 17.45
N TYR A 48 12.70 0.50 17.79
CA TYR A 48 13.06 1.50 16.77
C TYR A 48 14.23 1.07 15.87
N LEU A 49 15.14 0.25 16.40
CA LEU A 49 16.34 -0.24 15.72
C LEU A 49 16.18 -1.65 15.14
N TYR A 50 14.96 -2.17 15.01
CA TYR A 50 14.74 -3.38 14.24
C TYR A 50 15.27 -3.22 12.81
N ILE A 51 15.86 -4.29 12.27
CA ILE A 51 16.42 -4.33 10.92
C ILE A 51 15.42 -3.78 9.88
N PRO A 52 14.14 -4.19 9.85
CA PRO A 52 13.16 -3.59 8.93
C PRO A 52 12.98 -2.07 9.11
N ASN A 53 13.01 -1.56 10.34
CA ASN A 53 12.85 -0.12 10.60
C ASN A 53 14.08 0.69 10.14
N ILE A 54 15.28 0.12 10.29
CA ILE A 54 16.51 0.71 9.74
C ILE A 54 16.43 0.80 8.21
N ILE A 55 15.95 -0.26 7.54
CA ILE A 55 15.73 -0.24 6.09
C ILE A 55 14.71 0.86 5.74
N GLY A 56 13.62 0.99 6.50
CA GLY A 56 12.66 2.08 6.35
C GLY A 56 13.29 3.48 6.45
N TYR A 57 14.17 3.73 7.42
CA TYR A 57 14.87 5.02 7.52
C TYR A 57 15.82 5.28 6.34
N ILE A 58 16.53 4.25 5.88
CA ILE A 58 17.38 4.35 4.70
C ILE A 58 16.54 4.70 3.47
N ARG A 59 15.35 4.09 3.31
CA ARG A 59 14.41 4.41 2.21
C ARG A 59 13.97 5.87 2.25
N VAL A 60 13.64 6.39 3.42
CA VAL A 60 13.31 7.82 3.59
C VAL A 60 14.46 8.71 3.12
N LEU A 61 15.70 8.42 3.57
CA LEU A 61 16.88 9.19 3.16
C LEU A 61 17.14 9.08 1.65
N MET A 62 17.02 7.88 1.08
CA MET A 62 17.17 7.65 -0.36
C MET A 62 16.13 8.44 -1.16
N ASN A 63 14.87 8.47 -0.71
CA ASN A 63 13.83 9.26 -1.36
C ASN A 63 14.14 10.76 -1.29
N ILE A 64 14.61 11.28 -0.15
CA ILE A 64 15.03 12.68 -0.02
C ILE A 64 16.12 13.02 -1.04
N ILE A 65 17.16 12.19 -1.14
CA ILE A 65 18.26 12.38 -2.09
C ILE A 65 17.76 12.27 -3.53
N ALA A 66 16.89 11.29 -3.82
CA ALA A 66 16.28 11.14 -5.13
C ALA A 66 15.55 12.43 -5.52
N PHE A 67 14.61 12.89 -4.71
CA PHE A 67 13.81 14.08 -5.01
C PHE A 67 14.66 15.36 -5.12
N ALA A 68 15.74 15.48 -4.34
CA ALA A 68 16.70 16.57 -4.51
C ALA A 68 17.36 16.58 -5.90
N GLN A 69 17.58 15.41 -6.48
CA GLN A 69 18.19 15.23 -7.81
C GLN A 69 17.18 15.23 -8.96
N CYS A 70 15.88 15.34 -8.67
CA CYS A 70 14.79 15.16 -9.65
C CYS A 70 14.98 15.99 -10.93
N PHE A 71 15.23 17.30 -10.81
CA PHE A 71 15.38 18.19 -11.96
C PHE A 71 16.80 18.20 -12.55
N SER A 72 17.80 17.76 -11.80
CA SER A 72 19.21 17.80 -12.22
C SER A 72 19.62 16.54 -12.99
N ASN A 73 19.18 15.35 -12.57
CA ASN A 73 19.49 14.11 -13.27
C ASN A 73 18.33 13.11 -13.14
N LYS A 74 17.46 13.08 -14.17
CA LYS A 74 16.28 12.22 -14.23
C LYS A 74 16.60 10.72 -14.12
N LYS A 75 17.73 10.29 -14.67
CA LYS A 75 18.17 8.88 -14.62
C LYS A 75 18.57 8.48 -13.21
N LEU A 76 19.35 9.33 -12.52
CA LEU A 76 19.75 9.09 -11.14
C LEU A 76 18.56 9.12 -10.19
N PHE A 77 17.64 10.08 -10.36
CA PHE A 77 16.36 10.09 -9.63
C PHE A 77 15.61 8.77 -9.78
N SER A 78 15.38 8.35 -11.03
CA SER A 78 14.59 7.15 -11.33
C SER A 78 15.24 5.88 -10.77
N ALA A 79 16.57 5.79 -10.83
CA ALA A 79 17.31 4.67 -10.27
C ALA A 79 17.21 4.63 -8.73
N LEU A 80 17.45 5.76 -8.05
CA LEU A 80 17.35 5.82 -6.58
C LEU A 80 15.93 5.57 -6.09
N TYR A 81 14.92 6.16 -6.75
CA TYR A 81 13.52 5.93 -6.43
C TYR A 81 13.13 4.46 -6.65
N PHE A 82 13.54 3.85 -7.76
CA PHE A 82 13.28 2.44 -8.03
C PHE A 82 13.94 1.51 -7.01
N VAL A 83 15.19 1.78 -6.61
CA VAL A 83 15.86 0.98 -5.55
C VAL A 83 15.12 1.14 -4.22
N SER A 84 14.71 2.37 -3.86
CA SER A 84 13.91 2.63 -2.66
C SER A 84 12.60 1.86 -2.64
N PHE A 85 11.93 1.77 -3.80
CA PHE A 85 10.72 0.97 -3.99
C PHE A 85 10.99 -0.55 -3.89
N VAL A 86 12.11 -1.05 -4.39
CA VAL A 86 12.48 -2.47 -4.21
C VAL A 86 12.79 -2.79 -2.74
N CYS A 87 13.40 -1.85 -2.01
CA CYS A 87 13.68 -2.00 -0.59
C CYS A 87 12.42 -2.17 0.28
N ASP A 88 11.27 -1.68 -0.18
CA ASP A 88 9.94 -1.90 0.43
C ASP A 88 9.61 -3.38 0.62
N GLY A 89 9.70 -4.15 -0.46
CA GLY A 89 9.44 -5.59 -0.40
C GLY A 89 10.44 -6.32 0.50
N ILE A 90 11.67 -5.80 0.60
CA ILE A 90 12.77 -6.40 1.38
C ILE A 90 12.57 -6.16 2.87
N ASP A 91 12.15 -4.97 3.31
CA ASP A 91 11.92 -4.71 4.74
C ASP A 91 10.80 -5.60 5.30
N GLY A 92 9.71 -5.78 4.55
CA GLY A 92 8.62 -6.67 4.93
C GLY A 92 9.04 -8.14 4.95
N TRP A 93 9.92 -8.56 4.04
CA TRP A 93 10.50 -9.90 4.05
C TRP A 93 11.41 -10.11 5.26
N CYS A 94 12.29 -9.15 5.57
CA CYS A 94 13.16 -9.16 6.74
C CYS A 94 12.34 -9.20 8.03
N ALA A 95 11.29 -8.40 8.15
CA ALA A 95 10.41 -8.39 9.32
C ALA A 95 9.82 -9.78 9.62
N ARG A 96 9.37 -10.49 8.58
CA ARG A 96 8.82 -11.86 8.70
C ARG A 96 9.90 -12.89 9.02
N LYS A 97 11.06 -12.81 8.37
CA LYS A 97 12.15 -13.78 8.55
C LYS A 97 12.80 -13.68 9.94
N PHE A 98 12.98 -12.46 10.45
CA PHE A 98 13.59 -12.22 11.75
C PHE A 98 12.57 -12.13 12.90
N ASN A 99 11.27 -12.32 12.62
CA ASN A 99 10.18 -12.17 13.59
C ASN A 99 10.21 -10.81 14.31
N GLN A 100 10.60 -9.75 13.58
CA GLN A 100 10.73 -8.37 14.05
C GLN A 100 9.58 -7.49 13.53
N VAL A 101 8.35 -8.02 13.54
CA VAL A 101 7.17 -7.28 13.09
C VAL A 101 6.75 -6.29 14.17
N SER A 102 6.61 -5.02 13.80
CA SER A 102 6.19 -3.95 14.72
C SER A 102 5.12 -3.05 14.11
N THR A 103 4.19 -2.57 14.92
CA THR A 103 3.16 -1.60 14.47
C THR A 103 3.81 -0.30 14.00
N PHE A 104 4.89 0.14 14.64
CA PHE A 104 5.65 1.31 14.21
C PHE A 104 6.24 1.12 12.81
N GLY A 105 6.89 -0.01 12.55
CA GLY A 105 7.45 -0.33 11.24
C GLY A 105 6.39 -0.36 10.15
N ALA A 106 5.23 -0.99 10.42
CA ALA A 106 4.11 -1.01 9.48
C ALA A 106 3.57 0.40 9.16
N VAL A 107 3.50 1.29 10.15
CA VAL A 107 3.07 2.69 9.93
C VAL A 107 4.14 3.48 9.17
N LEU A 108 5.42 3.32 9.52
CA LEU A 108 6.54 3.97 8.84
C LEU A 108 6.57 3.61 7.36
N ASP A 109 6.39 2.33 7.05
CA ASP A 109 6.32 1.78 5.70
C ASP A 109 5.18 2.40 4.89
N MET A 110 3.94 2.30 5.41
CA MET A 110 2.76 2.88 4.78
C MET A 110 2.88 4.39 4.55
N VAL A 111 3.44 5.15 5.50
CA VAL A 111 3.60 6.60 5.36
C VAL A 111 4.65 6.93 4.30
N THR A 112 5.77 6.21 4.30
CA THR A 112 6.89 6.44 3.35
C THR A 112 6.44 6.21 1.92
N ASP A 113 5.72 5.12 1.65
CA ASP A 113 5.17 4.79 0.33
C ASP A 113 4.22 5.86 -0.21
N ARG A 114 3.32 6.36 0.66
CA ARG A 114 2.33 7.35 0.23
C ARG A 114 2.98 8.68 -0.04
N ILE A 115 3.94 9.10 0.79
CA ILE A 115 4.67 10.34 0.57
C ILE A 115 5.49 10.26 -0.72
N SER A 116 6.22 9.16 -0.96
CA SER A 116 7.04 9.03 -2.16
C SER A 116 6.19 9.06 -3.43
N THR A 117 5.09 8.31 -3.46
CA THR A 117 4.15 8.29 -4.60
C THR A 117 3.49 9.65 -4.79
N ALA A 118 3.11 10.34 -3.71
CA ALA A 118 2.50 11.66 -3.77
C ALA A 118 3.47 12.70 -4.34
N CYS A 119 4.72 12.72 -3.88
CA CYS A 119 5.74 13.61 -4.41
C CYS A 119 5.97 13.38 -5.91
N LEU A 120 6.03 12.12 -6.36
CA LEU A 120 6.17 11.78 -7.77
C LEU A 120 4.97 12.25 -8.60
N LEU A 121 3.73 12.05 -8.12
CA LEU A 121 2.52 12.54 -8.79
C LEU A 121 2.47 14.07 -8.88
N VAL A 122 2.90 14.78 -7.83
CA VAL A 122 3.00 16.25 -7.86
C VAL A 122 3.99 16.70 -8.92
N ILE A 123 5.16 16.07 -9.03
CA ILE A 123 6.14 16.37 -10.08
C ILE A 123 5.54 16.11 -11.47
N LEU A 124 4.88 14.96 -11.67
CA LEU A 124 4.21 14.65 -12.94
C LEU A 124 3.12 15.68 -13.29
N SER A 125 2.40 16.21 -12.30
CA SER A 125 1.39 17.25 -12.51
C SER A 125 1.97 18.58 -13.02
N GLN A 126 3.24 18.86 -12.72
CA GLN A 126 3.95 20.05 -13.22
C GLN A 126 4.49 19.83 -14.63
N VAL A 127 4.92 18.60 -14.93
CA VAL A 127 5.52 18.23 -16.21
C VAL A 127 4.48 18.06 -17.31
N TYR A 128 3.34 17.45 -17.00
CA TYR A 128 2.30 17.09 -17.97
C TYR A 128 1.07 17.99 -17.90
N ARG A 129 0.45 18.24 -19.05
CA ARG A 129 -0.85 18.94 -19.16
C ARG A 129 -1.93 18.02 -19.73
N PRO A 130 -3.17 18.04 -19.17
CA PRO A 130 -3.60 18.78 -17.99
C PRO A 130 -3.13 18.13 -16.67
N GLY A 131 -2.42 18.89 -15.82
CA GLY A 131 -1.87 18.39 -14.55
C GLY A 131 -2.90 17.98 -13.51
N LEU A 132 -4.17 18.39 -13.69
CA LEU A 132 -5.29 18.03 -12.83
C LEU A 132 -5.54 16.51 -12.79
N ILE A 133 -5.17 15.77 -13.84
CA ILE A 133 -5.31 14.30 -13.85
C ILE A 133 -4.47 13.70 -12.72
N PHE A 134 -3.19 14.04 -12.64
CA PHE A 134 -2.28 13.54 -11.58
C PHE A 134 -2.71 14.01 -10.19
N LEU A 135 -3.19 15.24 -10.06
CA LEU A 135 -3.72 15.75 -8.80
C LEU A 135 -4.99 15.00 -8.35
N SER A 136 -5.88 14.64 -9.29
CA SER A 136 -7.07 13.85 -8.99
C SER A 136 -6.73 12.41 -8.57
N LEU A 137 -5.71 11.81 -9.19
CA LEU A 137 -5.19 10.48 -8.79
C LEU A 137 -4.60 10.52 -7.39
N LEU A 138 -3.83 11.57 -7.06
CA LEU A 138 -3.31 11.78 -5.71
C LEU A 138 -4.44 11.93 -4.70
N ALA A 139 -5.45 12.76 -5.00
CA ALA A 139 -6.60 12.96 -4.12
C ALA A 139 -7.37 11.65 -3.88
N LEU A 140 -7.55 10.85 -4.93
CA LEU A 140 -8.21 9.54 -4.84
C LEU A 140 -7.41 8.56 -3.96
N ASP A 141 -6.09 8.47 -4.15
CA ASP A 141 -5.23 7.56 -3.38
C ASP A 141 -5.22 7.92 -1.89
N ILE A 142 -4.99 9.19 -1.55
CA ILE A 142 -4.99 9.63 -0.15
C ILE A 142 -6.37 9.43 0.49
N SER A 143 -7.45 9.78 -0.21
CA SER A 143 -8.81 9.66 0.32
C SER A 143 -9.21 8.20 0.56
N SER A 144 -8.91 7.30 -0.39
CA SER A 144 -9.28 5.88 -0.30
C SER A 144 -8.54 5.18 0.85
N HIS A 145 -7.26 5.50 1.04
CA HIS A 145 -6.45 4.94 2.12
C HIS A 145 -6.85 5.51 3.48
N TRP A 146 -7.07 6.82 3.57
CA TRP A 146 -7.43 7.46 4.84
C TRP A 146 -8.79 6.99 5.35
N LEU A 147 -9.80 6.93 4.48
CA LEU A 147 -11.11 6.38 4.84
C LEU A 147 -11.04 4.89 5.17
N GLN A 148 -10.24 4.10 4.46
CA GLN A 148 -10.06 2.68 4.77
C GLN A 148 -9.40 2.46 6.13
N MET A 149 -8.38 3.26 6.49
CA MET A 149 -7.77 3.17 7.82
C MET A 149 -8.77 3.54 8.92
N TYR A 150 -9.54 4.61 8.70
CA TYR A 150 -10.53 5.07 9.66
C TYR A 150 -11.67 4.06 9.84
N SER A 151 -12.21 3.50 8.75
CA SER A 151 -13.26 2.49 8.80
C SER A 151 -12.80 1.23 9.53
N THR A 152 -11.57 0.78 9.29
CA THR A 152 -10.96 -0.37 9.99
C THR A 152 -10.82 -0.10 11.49
N PHE A 153 -10.42 1.12 11.87
CA PHE A 153 -10.34 1.53 13.28
C PHE A 153 -11.71 1.53 13.98
N LEU A 154 -12.76 1.98 13.29
CA LEU A 154 -14.13 1.98 13.82
C LEU A 154 -14.70 0.56 13.94
N VAL A 155 -14.56 -0.25 12.90
CA VAL A 155 -15.05 -1.65 12.87
C VAL A 155 -14.29 -2.52 13.88
N GLY A 156 -12.98 -2.29 14.09
CA GLY A 156 -12.20 -2.99 15.11
C GLY A 156 -12.65 -2.76 16.55
N LYS A 157 -13.52 -1.76 16.81
CA LYS A 157 -14.19 -1.56 18.11
C LYS A 157 -15.55 -2.26 18.21
N VAL A 158 -16.10 -2.78 17.11
CA VAL A 158 -17.39 -3.47 17.08
C VAL A 158 -17.16 -4.96 16.91
N SER A 159 -17.08 -5.63 18.06
CA SER A 159 -16.98 -7.08 18.17
C SER A 159 -18.20 -7.74 17.48
N HIS A 160 -17.89 -8.66 16.55
CA HIS A 160 -18.77 -9.70 15.98
C HIS A 160 -20.13 -9.25 15.44
N LYS A 161 -20.18 -8.73 14.20
CA LYS A 161 -21.34 -8.94 13.31
C LYS A 161 -20.85 -8.98 11.86
N ASP A 162 -21.25 -10.05 11.17
CA ASP A 162 -20.86 -10.37 9.80
C ASP A 162 -21.18 -9.23 8.84
N VAL A 163 -20.15 -8.50 8.40
CA VAL A 163 -20.22 -7.70 7.18
C VAL A 163 -20.32 -8.71 6.04
N LYS A 164 -21.56 -9.08 5.70
CA LYS A 164 -21.89 -9.93 4.54
C LYS A 164 -21.42 -9.24 3.27
N ASP A 165 -20.20 -9.55 2.89
CA ASP A 165 -19.78 -10.05 1.58
C ASP A 165 -20.28 -9.32 0.31
N SER A 166 -20.59 -8.03 0.40
CA SER A 166 -20.88 -7.16 -0.74
C SER A 166 -19.63 -6.55 -1.37
N SER A 167 -18.44 -7.15 -1.16
CA SER A 167 -17.23 -6.65 -1.79
C SER A 167 -17.20 -7.10 -3.25
N ASN A 168 -17.11 -6.15 -4.16
CA ASN A 168 -17.01 -6.37 -5.61
C ASN A 168 -15.99 -7.47 -5.95
N TRP A 169 -16.28 -8.27 -6.98
CA TRP A 169 -15.42 -9.38 -7.42
C TRP A 169 -13.95 -8.94 -7.63
N LEU A 170 -13.76 -7.73 -8.18
CA LEU A 170 -12.45 -7.15 -8.43
C LEU A 170 -11.69 -6.86 -7.13
N PHE A 171 -12.37 -6.36 -6.10
CA PHE A 171 -11.77 -6.11 -4.79
C PHE A 171 -11.35 -7.44 -4.14
N LYS A 172 -12.20 -8.48 -4.24
CA LYS A 172 -11.86 -9.83 -3.76
C LYS A 172 -10.66 -10.42 -4.51
N LEU A 173 -10.59 -10.26 -5.82
CA LEU A 173 -9.47 -10.74 -6.62
C LEU A 173 -8.17 -10.01 -6.27
N TYR A 174 -8.24 -8.67 -6.18
CA TYR A 174 -7.11 -7.81 -5.86
C TYR A 174 -6.50 -8.17 -4.50
N TYR A 175 -7.32 -8.18 -3.44
CA TYR A 175 -6.85 -8.50 -2.09
C TYR A 175 -6.69 -10.01 -1.83
N GLY A 176 -7.32 -10.86 -2.64
CA GLY A 176 -7.25 -12.32 -2.51
C GLY A 176 -5.97 -12.92 -3.10
N ASN A 177 -5.39 -12.30 -4.14
CA ASN A 177 -4.17 -12.77 -4.77
C ASN A 177 -3.01 -11.78 -4.55
N ARG A 178 -2.10 -12.16 -3.64
CA ARG A 178 -0.90 -11.37 -3.28
C ARG A 178 0.00 -11.04 -4.47
N MET A 179 0.15 -11.96 -5.43
CA MET A 179 0.98 -11.72 -6.61
C MET A 179 0.33 -10.71 -7.56
N PHE A 180 -0.99 -10.77 -7.68
CA PHE A 180 -1.75 -9.83 -8.50
C PHE A 180 -1.76 -8.40 -7.91
N MET A 181 -1.92 -8.28 -6.59
CA MET A 181 -1.76 -7.01 -5.88
C MET A 181 -0.35 -6.42 -6.09
N ALA A 182 0.69 -7.23 -5.89
CA ALA A 182 2.08 -6.82 -6.10
C ALA A 182 2.31 -6.33 -7.53
N TYR A 183 1.81 -7.09 -8.53
CA TYR A 183 1.86 -6.67 -9.94
C TYR A 183 1.24 -5.29 -10.15
N CYS A 184 0.01 -5.05 -9.66
CA CYS A 184 -0.67 -3.78 -9.86
C CYS A 184 0.07 -2.61 -9.17
N CYS A 185 0.64 -2.83 -7.98
CA CYS A 185 1.43 -1.82 -7.29
C CYS A 185 2.72 -1.49 -8.04
N VAL A 186 3.48 -2.50 -8.47
CA VAL A 186 4.71 -2.32 -9.25
C VAL A 186 4.41 -1.65 -10.59
N ALA A 187 3.38 -2.11 -11.30
CA ALA A 187 2.95 -1.54 -12.58
C ALA A 187 2.61 -0.04 -12.46
N CYS A 188 1.96 0.36 -11.37
CA CYS A 188 1.62 1.76 -11.10
C CYS A 188 2.87 2.62 -10.89
N GLU A 189 3.81 2.18 -10.05
CA GLU A 189 5.06 2.93 -9.82
C GLU A 189 5.93 2.98 -11.07
N VAL A 190 6.05 1.85 -11.78
CA VAL A 190 6.79 1.78 -13.04
C VAL A 190 6.18 2.72 -14.08
N LEU A 191 4.86 2.80 -14.20
CA LEU A 191 4.20 3.75 -15.10
C LEU A 191 4.61 5.19 -14.80
N TYR A 192 4.61 5.59 -13.52
CA TYR A 192 4.95 6.96 -13.13
C TYR A 192 6.42 7.29 -13.38
N ILE A 193 7.33 6.34 -13.11
CA ILE A 193 8.76 6.50 -13.43
C ILE A 193 8.98 6.59 -14.94
N LEU A 194 8.30 5.75 -15.73
CA LEU A 194 8.38 5.79 -17.20
C LEU A 194 7.89 7.12 -17.76
N LEU A 195 6.73 7.60 -17.29
CA LEU A 195 6.21 8.92 -17.67
C LEU A 195 7.19 10.02 -17.28
N PHE A 196 7.83 9.94 -16.11
CA PHE A 196 8.82 10.93 -15.71
C PHE A 196 10.08 10.92 -16.60
N LEU A 197 10.55 9.75 -17.01
CA LEU A 197 11.70 9.59 -17.90
C LEU A 197 11.42 10.00 -19.34
N LEU A 198 10.20 9.75 -19.83
CA LEU A 198 9.79 10.06 -21.20
C LEU A 198 9.56 11.56 -21.44
N ALA A 199 9.23 12.31 -20.38
CA ALA A 199 9.02 13.75 -20.50
C ALA A 199 10.31 14.44 -20.94
N LYS A 200 10.34 15.04 -22.13
CA LYS A 200 11.52 15.74 -22.66
C LYS A 200 11.49 17.22 -22.28
N THR A 201 10.33 17.86 -22.41
CA THR A 201 10.09 19.28 -22.11
C THR A 201 9.12 19.45 -20.93
N GLN A 202 9.21 20.56 -20.22
CA GLN A 202 8.16 20.92 -19.26
C GLN A 202 6.94 21.39 -20.04
N THR A 203 5.74 20.89 -19.72
CA THR A 203 4.45 21.14 -20.39
C THR A 203 4.15 20.34 -21.66
N GLU A 204 4.41 19.03 -21.64
CA GLU A 204 3.97 18.13 -22.72
C GLU A 204 2.53 17.65 -22.48
N ASN A 205 1.78 17.44 -23.57
CA ASN A 205 0.49 16.76 -23.47
C ASN A 205 0.72 15.28 -23.23
N LEU A 206 0.00 14.70 -22.27
CA LEU A 206 0.14 13.29 -21.91
C LEU A 206 -0.11 12.36 -23.11
N MET A 207 -1.12 12.66 -23.92
CA MET A 207 -1.49 11.83 -25.06
C MET A 207 -0.39 11.82 -26.14
N ASP A 208 0.22 12.97 -26.42
CA ASP A 208 1.24 13.10 -27.46
C ASP A 208 2.51 12.32 -27.09
N VAL A 209 2.90 12.35 -25.81
CA VAL A 209 4.04 11.58 -25.30
C VAL A 209 3.76 10.08 -25.36
N LEU A 210 2.56 9.64 -24.97
CA LEU A 210 2.17 8.24 -25.04
C LEU A 210 2.17 7.73 -26.49
N THR A 211 1.57 8.47 -27.42
CA THR A 211 1.52 8.08 -28.84
C THR A 211 2.90 8.04 -29.46
N SER A 212 3.74 9.04 -29.20
CA SER A 212 5.12 9.10 -29.72
C SER A 212 5.97 7.95 -29.18
N SER A 213 5.81 7.60 -27.90
CA SER A 213 6.54 6.51 -27.24
C SER A 213 6.17 5.12 -27.79
N VAL A 214 4.92 4.94 -28.23
CA VAL A 214 4.46 3.69 -28.89
C VAL A 214 5.17 3.47 -30.22
N HIS A 215 5.54 4.53 -30.94
CA HIS A 215 6.22 4.45 -32.23
C HIS A 215 7.75 4.30 -32.12
N GLU A 216 8.37 4.68 -31.00
CA GLU A 216 9.84 4.60 -30.83
C GLU A 216 10.34 3.16 -30.65
N SER A 217 9.67 2.31 -29.86
CA SER A 217 10.11 0.90 -29.70
C SER A 217 9.02 -0.07 -29.22
N THR A 218 9.05 -1.29 -29.76
CA THR A 218 8.12 -2.37 -29.40
C THR A 218 8.23 -2.81 -27.93
N LEU A 219 9.43 -2.78 -27.36
CA LEU A 219 9.67 -3.15 -25.96
C LEU A 219 9.11 -2.11 -24.98
N LEU A 220 9.24 -0.82 -25.30
CA LEU A 220 8.68 0.23 -24.47
C LEU A 220 7.15 0.25 -24.57
N CYS A 221 6.61 0.00 -25.76
CA CYS A 221 5.17 -0.15 -25.97
C CYS A 221 4.57 -1.31 -25.14
N SER A 222 5.20 -2.49 -25.15
CA SER A 222 4.71 -3.63 -24.36
C SER A 222 4.79 -3.35 -22.86
N LEU A 223 5.88 -2.73 -22.39
CA LEU A 223 6.04 -2.33 -21.00
C LEU A 223 5.01 -1.27 -20.56
N LEU A 224 4.77 -0.25 -21.39
CA LEU A 224 3.74 0.76 -21.13
C LEU A 224 2.35 0.13 -21.08
N SER A 225 2.01 -0.74 -22.03
CA SER A 225 0.70 -1.41 -22.07
C SER A 225 0.43 -2.22 -20.79
N LEU A 226 1.40 -3.03 -20.35
CA LEU A 226 1.30 -3.80 -19.10
C LEU A 226 1.17 -2.87 -17.88
N SER A 227 1.96 -1.80 -17.85
CA SER A 227 1.96 -0.84 -16.74
C SER A 227 0.64 -0.07 -16.64
N VAL A 228 0.09 0.37 -17.79
CA VAL A 228 -1.22 1.04 -17.88
C VAL A 228 -2.34 0.10 -17.44
N PHE A 229 -2.29 -1.18 -17.81
CA PHE A 229 -3.28 -2.15 -17.36
C PHE A 229 -3.26 -2.30 -15.82
N GLY A 230 -2.09 -2.51 -15.22
CA GLY A 230 -1.96 -2.62 -13.77
C GLY A 230 -2.36 -1.34 -13.03
N TRP A 231 -2.02 -0.18 -13.58
CA TRP A 231 -2.45 1.12 -13.08
C TRP A 231 -3.97 1.26 -13.11
N ALA A 232 -4.63 0.94 -14.23
CA ALA A 232 -6.07 1.06 -14.38
C ALA A 232 -6.82 0.19 -13.37
N VAL A 233 -6.37 -1.06 -13.17
CA VAL A 233 -6.91 -1.94 -12.13
C VAL A 233 -6.73 -1.31 -10.74
N LYS A 234 -5.53 -0.79 -10.43
CA LYS A 234 -5.27 -0.16 -9.12
C LYS A 234 -6.17 1.06 -8.88
N GLN A 235 -6.41 1.91 -9.89
CA GLN A 235 -7.32 3.05 -9.75
C GLN A 235 -8.78 2.61 -9.55
N ALA A 236 -9.23 1.59 -10.29
CA ALA A 236 -10.56 1.03 -10.08
C ALA A 236 -10.73 0.47 -8.65
N VAL A 237 -9.71 -0.22 -8.14
CA VAL A 237 -9.69 -0.72 -6.76
C VAL A 237 -9.71 0.41 -5.74
N ASN A 238 -8.95 1.49 -5.95
CA ASN A 238 -8.96 2.67 -5.07
C ASN A 238 -10.37 3.30 -4.97
N VAL A 239 -11.11 3.40 -6.06
CA VAL A 239 -12.51 3.87 -6.05
C VAL A 239 -13.42 2.90 -5.29
N ILE A 240 -13.30 1.59 -5.55
CA ILE A 240 -14.11 0.59 -4.86
C ILE A 240 -13.81 0.60 -3.35
N GLN A 241 -12.54 0.71 -2.98
CA GLN A 241 -12.10 0.79 -1.60
C GLN A 241 -12.67 2.02 -0.90
N LEU A 242 -12.61 3.19 -1.55
CA LEU A 242 -13.19 4.43 -1.04
C LEU A 242 -14.67 4.26 -0.70
N LYS A 243 -15.45 3.71 -1.65
CA LYS A 243 -16.88 3.44 -1.45
C LYS A 243 -17.11 2.45 -0.32
N THR A 244 -16.38 1.33 -0.33
CA THR A 244 -16.54 0.25 0.67
C THR A 244 -16.22 0.77 2.08
N ALA A 245 -15.19 1.60 2.23
CA ALA A 245 -14.83 2.21 3.49
C ALA A 245 -15.87 3.23 3.99
N ALA A 246 -16.44 4.03 3.07
CA ALA A 246 -17.54 4.93 3.40
C ALA A 246 -18.79 4.15 3.86
N ASP A 247 -19.18 3.10 3.13
CA ASP A 247 -20.29 2.22 3.49
C ASP A 247 -20.09 1.61 4.89
N ALA A 248 -18.86 1.18 5.22
CA ALA A 248 -18.53 0.65 6.55
C ALA A 248 -18.67 1.70 7.68
N CYS A 249 -18.32 2.97 7.42
CA CYS A 249 -18.50 4.05 8.40
C CYS A 249 -20.00 4.36 8.62
N VAL A 250 -20.80 4.39 7.55
CA VAL A 250 -22.25 4.59 7.64
C VAL A 250 -22.90 3.47 8.44
N LEU A 251 -22.52 2.21 8.18
CA LEU A 251 -23.01 1.06 8.95
C LEU A 251 -22.65 1.16 10.43
N TYR A 252 -21.43 1.60 10.76
CA TYR A 252 -21.02 1.84 12.13
C TYR A 252 -21.92 2.88 12.83
N ASP A 253 -22.26 3.98 12.16
CA ASP A 253 -23.13 5.02 12.73
C ASP A 253 -24.57 4.53 12.93
N ILE A 254 -25.09 3.71 12.02
CA ILE A 254 -26.40 3.06 12.16
C ILE A 254 -26.40 2.16 13.40
N ASP A 255 -25.41 1.29 13.53
CA ASP A 255 -25.28 0.35 14.65
C ASP A 255 -25.10 1.07 16.00
N LYS A 256 -24.37 2.19 16.00
CA LYS A 256 -24.17 3.01 17.19
C LYS A 256 -25.47 3.65 17.68
N LYS A 257 -26.34 4.10 16.77
CA LYS A 257 -27.66 4.66 17.12
C LYS A 257 -28.67 3.60 17.57
N GLN A 258 -28.48 2.34 17.17
CA GLN A 258 -29.35 1.23 17.56
C GLN A 258 -28.98 0.59 18.90
N LYS A 259 -27.82 0.93 19.49
CA LYS A 259 -27.47 0.49 20.84
C LYS A 259 -28.28 1.33 21.86
N PRO A 260 -29.09 0.68 22.72
CA PRO A 260 -29.85 1.37 23.75
C PRO A 260 -28.94 2.01 24.80
#